data_AF-A0A8S3H7D0-F1
#
_entry.id   AF-A0A8S3H7D0-F1
#
_cell.length_a   1.000
_cell.length_b   1.000
_cell.length_c   1.000
_cell.angle_alpha   90.00
_cell.angle_beta   90.00
_cell.angle_gamma   90.00
#
_symmetry.space_group_name_H-M   'P 1'
#
loop_
_entity.id
_entity.type
_entity.pdbx_description
1 polymer ?
#
loop_
_entity_poly.entity_id
_entity_poly.type
_entity_poly.pdbx_seq_one_letter_code
_entity_poly.pdbx_strand_id
1 'polypeptide(L)'
;QTDDSSRLTTVENPTLITTTNHQVVKLQLNATSSSHTKCCVCRENLRDHAVKITFQIEILYFFSRNIWIPEGARCLSGHLINNLLSKEAVVQIKPFSIRYQDLSSSDVQLILSKAQTLFENGKKRFSFDDPRDLNDDEYCLLASLSRDNFNDFVQIVSSSTIRPSCNRSIRTAVGIYLYKLRLGISNRLLACMFQIADKRTVSRIINSARQAIVKSFVPDNLGFGHVTREDVIGRHTTIIARELMCGGDSTDTAIIIIDGTYLYIQKSRNNEFQRKTFNLYKKRSLLKPMMIVTTTGYIVACIGQFMSDFNNNDAAIMKDILLRNTDNILSWLKEHDILVVDRGFRDSIGVMKALGLEATMPSFLDDRRQFSA
;
A
#
# COMPACT_ATOMS: atom_id res chain seq x y z
N GLN A 1 -43.04 57.27 -4.91
CA GLN A 1 -44.28 57.53 -4.16
C GLN A 1 -44.77 56.17 -3.71
N THR A 2 -44.69 55.73 -2.47
CA THR A 2 -44.54 56.35 -1.13
C THR A 2 -43.82 55.28 -0.29
N ASP A 3 -42.62 55.52 0.22
CA ASP A 3 -42.33 56.24 1.48
C ASP A 3 -42.90 55.49 2.69
N ASP A 4 -42.07 54.67 3.33
CA ASP A 4 -42.23 54.33 4.74
C ASP A 4 -40.84 54.32 5.40
N SER A 5 -40.54 55.49 5.96
CA SER A 5 -39.36 55.80 6.73
C SER A 5 -39.63 55.58 8.21
N SER A 6 -38.56 55.45 8.98
CA SER A 6 -38.50 55.52 10.45
C SER A 6 -38.57 54.19 11.24
N ARG A 7 -37.38 53.65 11.53
CA ARG A 7 -36.86 53.52 12.91
C ARG A 7 -35.39 53.10 12.86
N LEU A 8 -34.53 54.09 12.60
CA LEU A 8 -33.13 54.05 13.00
C LEU A 8 -33.09 54.20 14.52
N THR A 9 -32.92 53.08 15.23
CA THR A 9 -32.39 53.11 16.59
C THR A 9 -30.93 53.54 16.51
N THR A 10 -30.68 54.74 17.02
CA THR A 10 -29.37 55.34 17.29
C THR A 10 -28.45 54.34 17.96
N VAL A 11 -27.37 53.96 17.27
CA VAL A 11 -26.20 53.34 17.89
C VAL A 11 -25.52 54.43 18.69
N GLU A 12 -25.70 54.41 20.01
CA GLU A 12 -24.90 55.22 20.91
C GLU A 12 -23.43 54.85 20.72
N ASN A 13 -22.59 55.87 20.52
CA ASN A 13 -21.14 55.73 20.48
C ASN A 13 -20.67 54.96 21.71
N PRO A 14 -19.93 53.84 21.56
CA PRO A 14 -19.34 53.20 22.71
C PRO A 14 -18.29 54.15 23.29
N THR A 15 -18.59 54.68 24.47
CA THR A 15 -17.64 55.34 25.33
C THR A 15 -16.42 54.43 25.44
N LEU A 16 -15.24 54.97 25.12
CA LEU A 16 -13.95 54.33 25.37
C LEU A 16 -13.81 54.07 26.87
N ILE A 17 -14.31 52.92 27.32
CA ILE A 17 -13.96 52.35 28.61
C ILE A 17 -12.64 51.60 28.37
N THR A 18 -11.53 52.30 28.59
CA THR A 18 -10.22 51.70 28.79
C THR A 18 -10.20 50.95 30.13
N THR A 19 -10.88 49.81 30.16
CA THR A 19 -10.58 48.74 31.11
C THR A 19 -9.97 47.62 30.30
N THR A 20 -8.64 47.50 30.33
CA THR A 20 -7.92 46.28 29.96
C THR A 20 -8.27 45.17 30.96
N ASN A 21 -9.50 44.66 30.89
CA ASN A 21 -9.86 43.41 31.53
C ASN A 21 -9.19 42.32 30.71
N HIS A 22 -7.99 41.91 31.12
CA HIS A 22 -7.45 40.62 30.71
C HIS A 22 -8.43 39.55 31.19
N GLN A 23 -9.31 39.09 30.32
CA GLN A 23 -10.18 37.97 30.62
C GLN A 23 -9.29 36.74 30.81
N VAL A 24 -9.19 36.29 32.06
CA VAL A 24 -8.45 35.11 32.47
C VAL A 24 -9.45 34.01 32.79
N VAL A 25 -9.20 32.81 32.26
CA VAL A 25 -9.99 31.62 32.59
C VAL A 25 -9.31 30.89 33.74
N LYS A 26 -10.04 30.66 34.82
CA LYS A 26 -9.59 29.89 35.99
C LYS A 26 -9.95 28.42 35.83
N LEU A 27 -8.95 27.57 35.66
CA LEU A 27 -9.14 26.12 35.59
C LEU A 27 -8.57 25.42 36.81
N GLN A 28 -9.31 24.45 37.34
CA GLN A 28 -8.86 23.61 38.44
C GLN A 28 -8.21 22.34 37.87
N LEU A 29 -6.88 22.24 37.90
CA LEU A 29 -6.12 21.17 37.25
C LEU A 29 -5.25 20.40 38.25
N ASN A 30 -5.05 19.11 37.99
CA ASN A 30 -4.01 18.34 38.68
C ASN A 30 -2.65 18.89 38.27
N ALA A 31 -1.84 19.34 39.23
CA ALA A 31 -0.57 19.98 38.94
C ALA A 31 0.61 19.30 39.64
N THR A 32 1.80 19.47 39.07
CA THR A 32 3.06 19.11 39.73
C THR A 32 3.42 20.13 40.83
N SER A 33 4.39 19.80 41.67
CA SER A 33 4.92 20.74 42.65
C SER A 33 5.76 21.82 41.96
N SER A 34 5.46 23.09 42.21
CA SER A 34 6.30 24.22 41.80
C SER A 34 7.42 24.45 42.81
N SER A 35 8.68 24.28 42.41
CA SER A 35 9.83 24.63 43.23
C SER A 35 10.93 25.26 42.36
N HIS A 36 11.55 26.32 42.87
CA HIS A 36 12.73 26.92 42.25
C HIS A 36 14.04 26.18 42.58
N THR A 37 14.00 25.24 43.54
CA THR A 37 15.18 24.51 44.03
C THR A 37 15.15 23.02 43.71
N LYS A 38 14.00 22.47 43.30
CA LYS A 38 13.81 21.04 43.01
C LYS A 38 13.31 20.79 41.59
N CYS A 39 13.79 19.71 40.99
CA CYS A 39 13.36 19.24 39.67
C CYS A 39 11.88 18.85 39.69
N CYS A 40 11.10 19.35 38.71
CA CYS A 40 9.68 19.02 38.60
C CYS A 40 9.39 17.56 38.20
N VAL A 41 10.42 16.83 37.72
CA VAL A 41 10.35 15.42 37.30
C VAL A 41 10.71 14.49 38.46
N CYS A 42 11.97 14.51 38.91
CA CYS A 42 12.50 13.57 39.90
C CYS A 42 12.52 14.11 41.35
N ARG A 43 12.21 15.39 41.56
CA ARG A 43 12.25 16.10 42.87
C ARG A 43 13.63 16.20 43.53
N GLU A 44 14.70 15.81 42.83
CA GLU A 44 16.07 16.08 43.27
C GLU A 44 16.40 17.59 43.21
N ASN A 45 17.40 18.01 43.97
CA ASN A 45 17.87 19.40 43.96
C ASN A 45 18.42 19.76 42.58
N LEU A 46 18.01 20.92 42.09
CA LEU A 46 18.49 21.45 40.81
C LEU A 46 19.98 21.78 40.93
N ARG A 47 20.77 21.27 39.98
CA ARG A 47 22.20 21.57 39.83
C ARG A 47 22.39 22.61 38.71
N ASP A 48 23.63 23.00 38.42
CA ASP A 48 23.98 24.05 37.44
C ASP A 48 23.45 23.84 36.00
N HIS A 49 22.91 22.66 35.69
CA HIS A 49 22.32 22.32 34.38
C HIS A 49 20.78 22.21 34.39
N ALA A 50 20.11 23.02 35.22
CA ALA A 50 18.65 23.09 35.25
C ALA A 50 18.08 23.88 34.07
N VAL A 51 17.10 23.31 33.39
CA VAL A 51 16.41 23.93 32.25
C VAL A 51 14.99 24.31 32.65
N LYS A 52 14.55 25.53 32.30
CA LYS A 52 13.15 25.96 32.49
C LYS A 52 12.27 25.18 31.51
N ILE A 53 11.20 24.58 32.03
CA ILE A 53 10.19 23.94 31.19
C ILE A 53 9.49 25.04 30.38
N THR A 54 9.44 24.86 29.07
CA THR A 54 8.75 25.80 28.18
C THR A 54 7.26 25.48 28.14
N PHE A 55 6.42 26.48 27.90
CA PHE A 55 4.98 26.32 27.78
C PHE A 55 4.57 25.24 26.76
N GLN A 56 5.37 25.06 25.69
CA GLN A 56 5.18 24.00 24.72
C GLN A 56 5.29 22.59 25.33
N ILE A 57 6.26 22.37 26.21
CA ILE A 57 6.44 21.09 26.93
C ILE A 57 5.28 20.89 27.92
N GLU A 58 4.86 21.95 28.62
CA GLU A 58 3.73 21.92 29.57
C GLU A 58 2.44 21.45 28.87
N ILE A 59 2.12 22.03 27.72
CA ILE A 59 0.94 21.67 26.93
C ILE A 59 1.02 20.21 26.44
N LEU A 60 2.16 19.81 25.84
CA LEU A 60 2.33 18.46 25.31
C LEU A 60 2.19 17.41 26.41
N TYR A 61 2.78 17.68 27.57
CA TYR A 61 2.66 16.82 28.74
C TYR A 61 1.22 16.79 29.26
N PHE A 62 0.56 17.94 29.38
CA PHE A 62 -0.82 18.06 29.83
C PHE A 62 -1.78 17.23 28.98
N PHE A 63 -1.70 17.29 27.65
CA PHE A 63 -2.54 16.46 26.78
C PHE A 63 -2.28 14.95 26.93
N SER A 64 -1.06 14.54 27.29
CA SER A 64 -0.72 13.12 27.42
C SER A 64 -1.04 12.51 28.78
N ARG A 65 -1.02 13.31 29.86
CA ARG A 65 -1.11 12.82 31.25
C ARG A 65 -2.19 13.49 32.09
N ASN A 66 -2.87 14.51 31.57
CA ASN A 66 -3.84 15.34 32.29
C ASN A 66 -3.26 15.92 33.60
N ILE A 67 -1.99 16.33 33.56
CA ILE A 67 -1.27 16.93 34.67
C ILE A 67 -0.59 18.21 34.17
N TRP A 68 -0.84 19.33 34.84
CA TRP A 68 -0.27 20.63 34.54
C TRP A 68 1.10 20.81 35.21
N ILE A 69 2.06 21.37 34.48
CA ILE A 69 3.34 21.78 35.03
C ILE A 69 3.26 23.30 35.25
N PRO A 70 3.37 23.81 36.49
CA PRO A 70 3.26 25.23 36.77
C PRO A 70 4.35 26.07 36.09
N GLU A 71 4.02 27.31 35.76
CA GLU A 71 4.96 28.25 35.17
C GLU A 71 6.22 28.42 36.04
N GLY A 72 7.38 28.46 35.38
CA GLY A 72 8.66 28.64 36.08
C GLY A 72 9.24 27.34 36.64
N ALA A 73 8.55 26.21 36.49
CA ALA A 73 9.10 24.90 36.80
C ALA A 73 10.38 24.62 36.00
N ARG A 74 11.32 23.93 36.65
CA ARG A 74 12.61 23.56 36.06
C ARG A 74 12.82 22.05 36.18
N CYS A 75 13.49 21.46 35.19
CA CYS A 75 13.94 20.07 35.26
C CYS A 75 15.45 19.98 35.03
N LEU A 76 16.04 18.86 35.44
CA LEU A 76 17.41 18.52 35.06
C LEU A 76 17.48 18.28 33.54
N SER A 77 18.56 18.72 32.91
CA SER A 77 18.78 18.55 31.46
C SER A 77 18.71 17.09 31.00
N GLY A 78 19.13 16.13 31.85
CA GLY A 78 19.07 14.69 31.55
C GLY A 78 17.66 14.11 31.40
N HIS A 79 16.61 14.85 31.77
CA HIS A 79 15.22 14.46 31.50
C HIS A 79 14.71 14.92 30.12
N LEU A 80 15.53 15.67 29.38
CA LEU A 80 15.18 16.19 28.07
C LEU A 80 15.94 15.45 26.97
N ILE A 81 15.21 15.00 25.95
CA ILE A 81 15.77 14.49 24.70
C ILE A 81 15.21 15.39 23.58
N ASN A 82 16.09 16.05 22.82
CA ASN A 82 15.70 17.00 21.77
C ASN A 82 14.71 18.07 22.25
N ASN A 83 14.95 18.65 23.43
CA ASN A 83 14.09 19.67 24.07
C ASN A 83 12.67 19.19 24.41
N LEU A 84 12.44 17.88 24.53
CA LEU A 84 11.18 17.28 24.98
C LEU A 84 11.44 16.34 26.16
N LEU A 85 10.46 16.13 27.03
CA LEU A 85 10.57 15.18 28.15
C LEU A 85 10.78 13.75 27.62
N SER A 86 11.77 13.04 28.16
CA SER A 86 12.00 11.63 27.85
C SER A 86 10.83 10.75 28.31
N LYS A 87 10.69 9.55 27.75
CA LYS A 87 9.60 8.62 28.13
C LYS A 87 9.65 8.26 29.62
N GLU A 88 10.85 8.10 30.16
CA GLU A 88 11.10 7.80 31.57
C GLU A 88 10.69 8.98 32.45
N ALA A 89 11.06 10.21 32.04
CA ALA A 89 10.68 11.44 32.73
C ALA A 89 9.15 11.64 32.77
N VAL A 90 8.46 11.36 31.66
CA VAL A 90 6.99 11.47 31.56
C VAL A 90 6.29 10.54 32.56
N VAL A 91 6.82 9.34 32.79
CA VAL A 91 6.26 8.36 33.74
C VAL A 91 6.55 8.73 35.20
N GLN A 92 7.72 9.32 35.48
CA GLN A 92 8.15 9.69 36.83
C GLN A 92 7.35 10.84 37.43
N ILE A 93 6.85 11.77 36.60
CA ILE A 93 6.03 12.89 37.08
C ILE A 93 4.71 12.36 37.65
N LYS A 94 4.44 12.74 38.91
CA LYS A 94 3.20 12.43 39.64
C LYS A 94 2.44 13.71 40.01
N PRO A 95 1.10 13.68 40.01
CA PRO A 95 0.31 14.80 40.49
C PRO A 95 0.62 15.04 41.97
N PHE A 96 0.80 16.30 42.36
CA PHE A 96 1.08 16.68 43.74
C PHE A 96 -0.16 17.28 44.41
N SER A 97 -0.85 18.20 43.72
CA SER A 97 -2.00 18.91 44.25
C SER A 97 -2.92 19.35 43.11
N ILE A 98 -4.18 19.59 43.44
CA ILE A 98 -5.09 20.32 42.55
C ILE A 98 -4.81 21.83 42.73
N ARG A 99 -4.57 22.55 41.63
CA ARG A 99 -4.28 23.99 41.63
C ARG A 99 -5.17 24.73 40.64
N TYR A 100 -5.49 25.98 40.96
CA TYR A 100 -6.09 26.89 40.00
C TYR A 100 -5.00 27.44 39.09
N GLN A 101 -5.17 27.25 37.79
CA GLN A 101 -4.33 27.87 36.78
C GLN A 101 -5.13 28.96 36.08
N ASP A 102 -4.56 30.15 36.10
CA ASP A 102 -5.02 31.31 35.36
C ASP A 102 -4.46 31.20 33.93
N LEU A 103 -5.35 31.15 32.94
CA LEU A 103 -4.99 31.11 31.52
C LEU A 103 -5.47 32.38 30.82
N SER A 104 -4.57 33.06 30.12
CA SER A 104 -4.91 34.20 29.27
C SER A 104 -5.61 33.76 27.98
N SER A 105 -6.22 34.71 27.27
CA SER A 105 -6.83 34.44 25.95
C SER A 105 -5.81 33.85 24.95
N SER A 106 -4.55 34.27 24.99
CA SER A 106 -3.49 33.71 24.14
C SER A 106 -3.16 32.27 24.52
N ASP A 107 -3.16 31.93 25.81
CA ASP A 107 -2.89 30.57 26.29
C ASP A 107 -4.01 29.62 25.85
N VAL A 108 -5.27 30.07 25.97
CA VAL A 108 -6.44 29.29 25.54
C VAL A 108 -6.42 29.07 24.03
N GLN A 109 -6.11 30.09 23.22
CA GLN A 109 -5.97 29.94 21.76
C GLN A 109 -4.83 28.97 21.39
N LEU A 110 -3.72 29.02 22.12
CA LEU A 110 -2.60 28.11 21.89
C LEU A 110 -2.95 26.67 22.29
N ILE A 111 -3.65 26.46 23.40
CA ILE A 111 -4.17 25.14 23.80
C ILE A 111 -5.13 24.60 22.74
N LEU A 112 -6.08 25.40 22.25
CA LEU A 112 -7.02 24.98 21.21
C LEU A 112 -6.33 24.65 19.89
N SER A 113 -5.38 25.47 19.44
CA SER A 113 -4.63 25.19 18.21
C SER A 113 -3.77 23.92 18.33
N LYS A 114 -3.11 23.71 19.48
CA LYS A 114 -2.34 22.49 19.74
C LYS A 114 -3.22 21.26 19.92
N ALA A 115 -4.38 21.40 20.58
CA ALA A 115 -5.39 20.34 20.64
C ALA A 115 -5.82 19.94 19.23
N GLN A 116 -6.13 20.93 18.39
CA GLN A 116 -6.51 20.70 17.00
C GLN A 116 -5.39 19.96 16.24
N THR A 117 -4.13 20.41 16.34
CA THR A 117 -2.99 19.70 15.74
C THR A 117 -2.83 18.28 16.29
N LEU A 118 -3.05 18.05 17.59
CA LEU A 118 -2.98 16.72 18.21
C LEU A 118 -4.18 15.83 17.86
N PHE A 119 -5.37 16.39 17.60
CA PHE A 119 -6.52 15.65 17.10
C PHE A 119 -6.41 15.34 15.61
N GLU A 120 -5.75 16.22 14.84
CA GLU A 120 -5.36 15.99 13.46
C GLU A 120 -4.26 14.90 13.37
N ASN A 121 -3.25 14.95 14.26
CA ASN A 121 -2.12 14.01 14.28
C ASN A 121 -2.36 12.71 15.08
N GLY A 122 -3.29 12.72 16.04
CA GLY A 122 -3.70 11.55 16.84
C GLY A 122 -4.47 10.52 16.01
N LYS A 123 -4.91 10.93 14.82
CA LYS A 123 -5.23 10.03 13.71
C LYS A 123 -3.91 9.67 13.02
N LYS A 124 -3.13 8.73 13.57
CA LYS A 124 -2.14 8.03 12.75
C LYS A 124 -2.89 7.27 11.67
N ARG A 125 -3.15 7.94 10.56
CA ARG A 125 -3.63 7.34 9.33
C ARG A 125 -2.45 6.55 8.81
N PHE A 126 -2.63 5.25 8.61
CA PHE A 126 -1.71 4.56 7.73
C PHE A 126 -1.84 5.25 6.36
N SER A 127 -0.85 6.05 5.97
CA SER A 127 -0.92 6.94 4.82
C SER A 127 0.25 6.67 3.89
N PHE A 128 -0.05 6.57 2.60
CA PHE A 128 1.00 6.61 1.60
C PHE A 128 1.31 8.04 1.17
N ASP A 129 0.52 9.03 1.55
CA ASP A 129 0.65 10.41 1.05
C ASP A 129 1.80 11.19 1.70
N ASP A 130 2.14 10.90 2.96
CA ASP A 130 3.29 11.51 3.63
C ASP A 130 4.50 10.56 3.56
N PRO A 131 5.61 10.94 2.92
CA PRO A 131 6.81 10.10 2.84
C PRO A 131 7.47 9.83 4.20
N ARG A 132 7.09 10.58 5.25
CA ARG A 132 7.58 10.40 6.63
C ARG A 132 6.79 9.34 7.40
N ASP A 133 5.60 8.98 6.93
CA ASP A 133 4.74 8.02 7.63
C ASP A 133 5.22 6.58 7.49
N LEU A 134 5.98 6.27 6.43
CA LEU A 134 6.48 4.93 6.12
C LEU A 134 7.96 4.94 5.73
N ASN A 135 8.77 4.11 6.39
CA ASN A 135 10.15 3.80 5.98
C ASN A 135 10.19 2.79 4.82
N ASP A 136 11.37 2.57 4.23
CA ASP A 136 11.51 1.70 3.05
C ASP A 136 11.17 0.22 3.34
N ASP A 137 11.52 -0.28 4.54
CA ASP A 137 11.16 -1.63 4.98
C ASP A 137 9.64 -1.81 5.06
N GLU A 138 8.93 -0.77 5.51
CA GLU A 138 7.46 -0.75 5.54
C GLU A 138 6.86 -0.72 4.12
N TYR A 139 7.46 0.02 3.18
CA TYR A 139 7.07 -0.05 1.77
C TYR A 139 7.25 -1.47 1.21
N CYS A 140 8.40 -2.09 1.46
CA CYS A 140 8.69 -3.46 1.02
C CYS A 140 7.73 -4.47 1.64
N LEU A 141 7.47 -4.37 2.94
CA LEU A 141 6.56 -5.27 3.66
C LEU A 141 5.13 -5.20 3.11
N LEU A 142 4.67 -3.98 2.84
CA LEU A 142 3.25 -3.71 2.61
C LEU A 142 2.89 -3.66 1.14
N ALA A 143 3.74 -3.07 0.30
CA ALA A 143 3.51 -2.93 -1.14
C ALA A 143 4.37 -3.88 -1.99
N SER A 144 5.35 -4.59 -1.40
CA SER A 144 6.34 -5.41 -2.13
C SER A 144 7.23 -4.62 -3.08
N LEU A 145 7.35 -3.32 -2.86
CA LEU A 145 8.18 -2.40 -3.63
C LEU A 145 8.98 -1.56 -2.66
N SER A 146 10.21 -1.19 -3.04
CA SER A 146 10.90 -0.08 -2.38
C SER A 146 10.08 1.21 -2.56
N ARG A 147 10.36 2.21 -1.74
CA ARG A 147 9.73 3.53 -1.82
C ARG A 147 9.86 4.13 -3.22
N ASP A 148 11.04 4.02 -3.83
CA ASP A 148 11.32 4.58 -5.15
C ASP A 148 10.53 3.85 -6.24
N ASN A 149 10.57 2.52 -6.26
CA ASN A 149 9.78 1.73 -7.21
C ASN A 149 8.27 1.97 -7.04
N PHE A 150 7.81 2.19 -5.81
CA PHE A 150 6.41 2.57 -5.55
C PHE A 150 6.09 3.95 -6.12
N ASN A 151 7.00 4.92 -6.00
CA ASN A 151 6.82 6.26 -6.58
C ASN A 151 6.69 6.18 -8.10
N ASP A 152 7.60 5.46 -8.75
CA ASP A 152 7.61 5.26 -10.19
C ASP A 152 6.33 4.57 -10.66
N PHE A 153 5.93 3.50 -9.96
CA PHE A 153 4.68 2.80 -10.23
C PHE A 153 3.46 3.71 -10.09
N VAL A 154 3.41 4.55 -9.04
CA VAL A 154 2.33 5.54 -8.88
C VAL A 154 2.33 6.56 -10.01
N GLN A 155 3.50 7.01 -10.49
CA GLN A 155 3.57 7.93 -11.63
C GLN A 155 3.00 7.29 -12.90
N ILE A 156 3.38 6.05 -13.21
CA ILE A 156 2.85 5.29 -14.36
C ILE A 156 1.32 5.18 -14.25
N VAL A 157 0.80 4.81 -13.08
CA VAL A 157 -0.65 4.64 -12.86
C VAL A 157 -1.39 5.98 -12.87
N SER A 158 -0.75 7.08 -12.45
CA SER A 158 -1.37 8.41 -12.40
C SER A 158 -1.66 8.99 -13.79
N SER A 159 -0.95 8.52 -14.83
CA SER A 159 -1.22 8.88 -16.22
C SER A 159 -2.58 8.37 -16.76
N SER A 160 -3.24 7.48 -16.01
CA SER A 160 -4.46 6.79 -16.41
C SER A 160 -5.76 7.52 -16.00
N THR A 161 -6.90 6.82 -16.09
CA THR A 161 -8.23 7.36 -15.76
C THR A 161 -8.51 7.53 -14.26
N ILE A 162 -7.57 7.17 -13.39
CA ILE A 162 -7.78 7.29 -11.94
C ILE A 162 -7.75 8.75 -11.50
N ARG A 163 -8.79 9.17 -10.79
CA ARG A 163 -8.89 10.52 -10.22
C ARG A 163 -8.74 10.48 -8.70
N PRO A 164 -8.17 11.53 -8.09
CA PRO A 164 -8.26 11.72 -6.65
C PRO A 164 -9.73 11.96 -6.24
N SER A 165 -10.04 11.75 -4.97
CA SER A 165 -11.35 12.02 -4.39
C SER A 165 -11.19 12.61 -3.00
N CYS A 166 -12.26 13.15 -2.42
CA CYS A 166 -12.24 13.65 -1.04
C CYS A 166 -11.77 12.60 -0.01
N ASN A 167 -11.93 11.31 -0.29
CA ASN A 167 -11.59 10.23 0.63
C ASN A 167 -10.15 9.69 0.45
N ARG A 168 -9.51 9.96 -0.69
CA ARG A 168 -8.19 9.39 -1.02
C ARG A 168 -7.48 10.10 -2.18
N SER A 169 -6.16 10.08 -2.13
CA SER A 169 -5.31 10.36 -3.29
C SER A 169 -5.21 9.16 -4.25
N ILE A 170 -4.50 9.34 -5.37
CA ILE A 170 -4.13 8.23 -6.27
C ILE A 170 -3.10 7.32 -5.58
N ARG A 171 -2.10 7.92 -4.93
CA ARG A 171 -1.04 7.22 -4.20
C ARG A 171 -1.59 6.28 -3.12
N THR A 172 -2.51 6.78 -2.29
CA THR A 172 -3.20 5.97 -1.27
C THR A 172 -4.07 4.88 -1.90
N ALA A 173 -4.71 5.11 -3.06
CA ALA A 173 -5.44 4.05 -3.77
C ALA A 173 -4.53 2.90 -4.23
N VAL A 174 -3.40 3.24 -4.86
CA VAL A 174 -2.41 2.27 -5.32
C VAL A 174 -1.83 1.51 -4.13
N GLY A 175 -1.48 2.21 -3.06
CA GLY A 175 -0.98 1.61 -1.83
C GLY A 175 -1.97 0.64 -1.19
N ILE A 176 -3.25 1.00 -1.06
CA ILE A 176 -4.30 0.10 -0.54
C ILE A 176 -4.46 -1.15 -1.42
N TYR A 177 -4.38 -0.98 -2.74
CA TYR A 177 -4.44 -2.09 -3.69
C TYR A 177 -3.27 -3.06 -3.53
N LEU A 178 -2.04 -2.55 -3.51
CA LEU A 178 -0.84 -3.39 -3.33
C LEU A 178 -0.81 -4.05 -1.95
N TYR A 179 -1.19 -3.32 -0.90
CA TYR A 179 -1.37 -3.87 0.45
C TYR A 179 -2.31 -5.07 0.41
N LYS A 180 -3.49 -4.91 -0.22
CA LYS A 180 -4.47 -5.98 -0.34
C LYS A 180 -3.90 -7.20 -1.06
N LEU A 181 -3.18 -6.99 -2.18
CA LEU A 181 -2.58 -8.08 -2.95
C LEU A 181 -1.50 -8.82 -2.17
N ARG A 182 -0.62 -8.08 -1.47
CA ARG A 182 0.50 -8.65 -0.74
C ARG A 182 0.06 -9.44 0.48
N LEU A 183 -0.79 -8.86 1.31
CA LEU A 183 -1.11 -9.41 2.64
C LEU A 183 -2.48 -10.08 2.72
N GLY A 184 -3.31 -10.01 1.67
CA GLY A 184 -4.62 -10.66 1.64
C GLY A 184 -5.63 -10.13 2.69
N ILE A 185 -5.36 -8.98 3.29
CA ILE A 185 -6.13 -8.46 4.43
C ILE A 185 -7.57 -8.13 4.05
N SER A 186 -8.54 -8.34 4.97
CA SER A 186 -9.94 -8.01 4.72
C SER A 186 -10.19 -6.52 4.47
N ASN A 187 -11.19 -6.19 3.63
CA ASN A 187 -11.54 -4.79 3.35
C ASN A 187 -12.02 -4.04 4.60
N ARG A 188 -12.51 -4.75 5.62
CA ARG A 188 -12.89 -4.15 6.92
C ARG A 188 -11.67 -3.70 7.70
N LEU A 189 -10.61 -4.52 7.72
CA LEU A 189 -9.37 -4.14 8.41
C LEU A 189 -8.65 -3.01 7.65
N LEU A 190 -8.61 -3.06 6.32
CA LEU A 190 -8.11 -1.93 5.51
C LEU A 190 -8.90 -0.64 5.78
N ALA A 191 -10.23 -0.72 5.91
CA ALA A 191 -11.03 0.45 6.26
C ALA A 191 -10.63 1.04 7.62
N CYS A 192 -10.38 0.18 8.61
CA CYS A 192 -9.89 0.59 9.93
C CYS A 192 -8.50 1.26 9.85
N MET A 193 -7.53 0.60 9.19
CA MET A 193 -6.14 1.07 9.12
C MET A 193 -5.98 2.41 8.39
N PHE A 194 -6.71 2.59 7.29
CA PHE A 194 -6.66 3.81 6.47
C PHE A 194 -7.73 4.84 6.88
N GLN A 195 -8.49 4.57 7.95
CA GLN A 195 -9.59 5.40 8.45
C GLN A 195 -10.62 5.76 7.36
N ILE A 196 -10.93 4.78 6.51
CA ILE A 196 -11.95 4.91 5.47
C ILE A 196 -13.29 4.51 6.08
N ALA A 197 -14.33 5.30 5.81
CA ALA A 197 -15.64 5.18 6.45
C ALA A 197 -16.23 3.76 6.41
N ASP A 198 -16.07 3.02 5.31
CA ASP A 198 -16.61 1.68 5.20
C ASP A 198 -15.89 0.76 4.20
N LYS A 199 -16.08 -0.57 4.39
CA LYS A 199 -15.46 -1.62 3.56
C LYS A 199 -15.86 -1.58 2.08
N ARG A 200 -17.04 -1.04 1.73
CA ARG A 200 -17.48 -0.91 0.34
C ARG A 200 -16.69 0.20 -0.35
N THR A 201 -16.42 1.30 0.35
CA THR A 201 -15.54 2.34 -0.15
C THR A 201 -14.14 1.81 -0.44
N VAL A 202 -13.54 1.02 0.45
CA VAL A 202 -12.27 0.30 0.19
C VAL A 202 -12.37 -0.58 -1.06
N SER A 203 -13.47 -1.33 -1.23
CA SER A 203 -13.68 -2.16 -2.42
C SER A 203 -13.70 -1.34 -3.72
N ARG A 204 -14.34 -0.16 -3.72
CA ARG A 204 -14.35 0.75 -4.88
C ARG A 204 -12.97 1.32 -5.16
N ILE A 205 -12.21 1.65 -4.11
CA ILE A 205 -10.82 2.13 -4.21
C ILE A 205 -9.95 1.07 -4.89
N ILE A 206 -9.98 -0.17 -4.39
CA ILE A 206 -9.25 -1.32 -4.95
C ILE A 206 -9.62 -1.52 -6.42
N ASN A 207 -10.92 -1.49 -6.76
CA ASN A 207 -11.33 -1.69 -8.15
C ASN A 207 -10.88 -0.54 -9.07
N SER A 208 -10.93 0.70 -8.61
CA SER A 208 -10.44 1.86 -9.37
C SER A 208 -8.93 1.79 -9.61
N ALA A 209 -8.15 1.43 -8.59
CA ALA A 209 -6.70 1.21 -8.74
C ALA A 209 -6.40 0.05 -9.70
N ARG A 210 -7.11 -1.08 -9.58
CA ARG A 210 -6.96 -2.23 -10.48
C ARG A 210 -7.22 -1.85 -11.94
N GLN A 211 -8.32 -1.15 -12.22
CA GLN A 211 -8.66 -0.72 -13.58
C GLN A 211 -7.61 0.22 -14.17
N ALA A 212 -7.09 1.14 -13.36
CA ALA A 212 -6.01 2.05 -13.74
C ALA A 212 -4.74 1.28 -14.10
N ILE A 213 -4.29 0.36 -13.24
CA ILE A 213 -3.10 -0.49 -13.44
C ILE A 213 -3.25 -1.36 -14.70
N VAL A 214 -4.41 -2.02 -14.88
CA VAL A 214 -4.68 -2.84 -16.07
C VAL A 214 -4.63 -2.02 -17.35
N LYS A 215 -4.93 -0.72 -17.29
CA LYS A 215 -4.92 0.15 -18.46
C LYS A 215 -3.55 0.75 -18.78
N SER A 216 -2.78 1.15 -17.78
CA SER A 216 -1.56 1.96 -17.96
C SER A 216 -0.26 1.30 -17.54
N PHE A 217 -0.31 0.11 -16.96
CA PHE A 217 0.90 -0.62 -16.56
C PHE A 217 0.96 -1.99 -17.22
N VAL A 218 -0.15 -2.75 -17.20
CA VAL A 218 -0.16 -4.12 -17.75
C VAL A 218 0.23 -4.17 -19.23
N PRO A 219 -0.32 -3.34 -20.14
CA PRO A 219 -0.02 -3.45 -21.57
C PRO A 219 1.46 -3.18 -21.91
N ASP A 220 2.16 -2.44 -21.05
CA ASP A 220 3.56 -2.06 -21.25
C ASP A 220 4.53 -3.02 -20.52
N ASN A 221 4.03 -4.00 -19.76
CA ASN A 221 4.85 -4.88 -18.92
C ASN A 221 4.44 -6.36 -18.95
N LEU A 222 3.34 -6.72 -19.62
CA LEU A 222 2.84 -8.09 -19.69
C LEU A 222 1.93 -8.29 -20.90
N GLY A 223 2.04 -9.44 -21.56
CA GLY A 223 1.27 -9.80 -22.75
C GLY A 223 2.07 -9.55 -24.03
N PHE A 224 1.69 -10.12 -25.16
CA PHE A 224 2.56 -10.11 -26.35
C PHE A 224 2.83 -8.72 -26.96
N GLY A 225 2.09 -7.68 -26.56
CA GLY A 225 2.28 -6.31 -27.04
C GLY A 225 3.48 -5.56 -26.44
N HIS A 226 3.97 -5.96 -25.26
CA HIS A 226 5.00 -5.18 -24.54
C HIS A 226 6.44 -5.50 -24.94
N VAL A 227 6.66 -6.66 -25.57
CA VAL A 227 7.99 -7.13 -25.96
C VAL A 227 7.94 -7.62 -27.41
N THR A 228 8.88 -7.17 -28.23
CA THR A 228 8.95 -7.60 -29.63
C THR A 228 9.48 -9.02 -29.75
N ARG A 229 9.16 -9.70 -30.85
CA ARG A 229 9.71 -11.03 -31.15
C ARG A 229 11.22 -10.98 -31.28
N GLU A 230 11.72 -9.94 -31.94
CA GLU A 230 13.14 -9.69 -32.17
C GLU A 230 13.89 -9.44 -30.84
N ASP A 231 13.29 -8.71 -29.89
CA ASP A 231 13.87 -8.54 -28.54
C ASP A 231 13.94 -9.87 -27.77
N VAL A 232 12.90 -10.72 -27.86
CA VAL A 232 12.91 -12.04 -27.22
C VAL A 232 14.01 -12.94 -27.80
N ILE A 233 14.15 -12.96 -29.12
CA ILE A 233 15.19 -13.72 -29.80
C ILE A 233 16.58 -13.17 -29.43
N GLY A 234 16.76 -11.85 -29.46
CA GLY A 234 18.05 -11.22 -29.24
C GLY A 234 18.53 -11.21 -27.79
N ARG A 235 17.62 -11.02 -26.83
CA ARG A 235 17.97 -10.76 -25.42
C ARG A 235 17.43 -11.79 -24.41
N HIS A 236 16.36 -12.50 -24.76
CA HIS A 236 15.67 -13.39 -23.83
C HIS A 236 15.70 -14.87 -24.25
N THR A 237 16.55 -15.22 -25.22
CA THR A 237 16.81 -16.59 -25.64
C THR A 237 18.24 -16.98 -25.28
N THR A 238 18.40 -18.00 -24.45
CA THR A 238 19.73 -18.51 -24.04
C THR A 238 20.43 -19.21 -25.20
N ILE A 239 21.76 -19.14 -25.20
CA ILE A 239 22.62 -19.84 -26.18
C ILE A 239 22.34 -21.35 -26.14
N ILE A 240 22.28 -21.94 -24.93
CA ILE A 240 22.00 -23.37 -24.75
C ILE A 240 20.70 -23.79 -25.42
N ALA A 241 19.61 -23.03 -25.23
CA ALA A 241 18.34 -23.37 -25.86
C ALA A 241 18.40 -23.24 -27.39
N ARG A 242 19.10 -22.22 -27.91
CA ARG A 242 19.30 -22.05 -29.35
C ARG A 242 20.07 -23.22 -29.97
N GLU A 243 21.16 -23.64 -29.33
CA GLU A 243 21.94 -24.79 -29.79
C GLU A 243 21.12 -26.08 -29.74
N LEU A 244 20.44 -26.34 -28.62
CA LEU A 244 19.69 -27.58 -28.41
C LEU A 244 18.44 -27.70 -29.32
N MET A 245 17.76 -26.59 -29.59
CA MET A 245 16.45 -26.60 -30.25
C MET A 245 16.53 -26.20 -31.72
N CYS A 246 17.50 -25.35 -32.10
CA CYS A 246 17.61 -24.82 -33.45
C CYS A 246 18.89 -25.26 -34.18
N GLY A 247 19.75 -26.07 -33.56
CA GLY A 247 21.01 -26.52 -34.16
C GLY A 247 22.02 -25.39 -34.42
N GLY A 248 21.90 -24.25 -33.71
CA GLY A 248 22.82 -23.11 -33.81
C GLY A 248 22.59 -22.19 -35.03
N ASP A 249 22.05 -22.70 -36.14
CA ASP A 249 21.98 -21.98 -37.41
C ASP A 249 20.74 -21.06 -37.55
N SER A 250 19.64 -21.33 -36.84
CA SER A 250 18.46 -20.44 -36.90
C SER A 250 18.58 -19.26 -35.95
N THR A 251 18.73 -18.07 -36.53
CA THR A 251 18.78 -16.79 -35.78
C THR A 251 17.41 -16.09 -35.72
N ASP A 252 16.42 -16.55 -36.50
CA ASP A 252 15.07 -15.97 -36.56
C ASP A 252 14.00 -16.94 -36.01
N THR A 253 14.28 -17.60 -34.88
CA THR A 253 13.34 -18.50 -34.20
C THR A 253 13.12 -18.05 -32.77
N ALA A 254 11.87 -17.75 -32.42
CA ALA A 254 11.48 -17.51 -31.04
C ALA A 254 11.26 -18.84 -30.31
N ILE A 255 11.79 -18.93 -29.09
CA ILE A 255 11.61 -20.09 -28.22
C ILE A 255 10.88 -19.64 -26.96
N ILE A 256 9.64 -20.10 -26.79
CA ILE A 256 8.84 -19.82 -25.59
C ILE A 256 8.49 -21.11 -24.86
N ILE A 257 8.55 -21.05 -23.53
CA ILE A 257 8.19 -22.11 -22.61
C ILE A 257 6.81 -21.81 -22.06
N ILE A 258 5.91 -22.79 -22.12
CA ILE A 258 4.54 -22.64 -21.63
C ILE A 258 4.30 -23.64 -20.53
N ASP A 259 3.85 -23.15 -19.37
CA ASP A 259 3.49 -24.00 -18.24
C ASP A 259 2.28 -23.47 -17.47
N GLY A 260 1.51 -24.40 -16.94
CA GLY A 260 0.36 -24.12 -16.09
C GLY A 260 0.74 -24.07 -14.62
N THR A 261 0.65 -22.90 -13.99
CA THR A 261 0.87 -22.78 -12.54
C THR A 261 -0.44 -22.73 -11.77
N TYR A 262 -0.36 -22.73 -10.43
CA TYR A 262 -1.51 -22.80 -9.55
C TYR A 262 -1.56 -21.63 -8.57
N LEU A 263 -2.69 -20.93 -8.57
CA LEU A 263 -3.04 -19.95 -7.56
C LEU A 263 -4.04 -20.58 -6.59
N TYR A 264 -3.56 -20.91 -5.38
CA TYR A 264 -4.43 -21.45 -4.35
C TYR A 264 -5.38 -20.38 -3.82
N ILE A 265 -6.66 -20.74 -3.74
CA ILE A 265 -7.70 -19.85 -3.24
C ILE A 265 -8.42 -20.47 -2.06
N GLN A 266 -9.00 -19.61 -1.22
CA GLN A 266 -9.86 -20.05 -0.12
C GLN A 266 -11.20 -20.55 -0.64
N LYS A 267 -11.90 -21.31 0.20
CA LYS A 267 -13.25 -21.80 -0.10
C LYS A 267 -14.18 -20.62 -0.37
N SER A 268 -14.84 -20.65 -1.53
CA SER A 268 -15.84 -19.66 -1.90
C SER A 268 -17.21 -19.99 -1.29
N ARG A 269 -17.99 -18.94 -0.97
CA ARG A 269 -19.40 -19.07 -0.62
C ARG A 269 -20.29 -19.30 -1.85
N ASN A 270 -19.79 -19.03 -3.04
CA ASN A 270 -20.47 -19.37 -4.29
C ASN A 270 -20.21 -20.85 -4.60
N ASN A 271 -21.26 -21.67 -4.46
CA ASN A 271 -21.18 -23.12 -4.64
C ASN A 271 -20.77 -23.53 -6.06
N GLU A 272 -21.21 -22.80 -7.10
CA GLU A 272 -20.84 -23.10 -8.48
C GLU A 272 -19.35 -22.83 -8.71
N PHE A 273 -18.88 -21.64 -8.32
CA PHE A 273 -17.48 -21.28 -8.41
C PHE A 273 -16.60 -22.22 -7.57
N GLN A 274 -17.04 -22.58 -6.36
CA GLN A 274 -16.34 -23.52 -5.49
C GLN A 274 -16.15 -24.89 -6.18
N ARG A 275 -17.17 -25.41 -6.88
CA ARG A 275 -17.06 -26.67 -7.61
C ARG A 275 -16.10 -26.55 -8.80
N LYS A 276 -16.22 -25.48 -9.59
CA LYS A 276 -15.36 -25.26 -10.78
C LYS A 276 -13.90 -25.01 -10.42
N THR A 277 -13.62 -24.50 -9.23
CA THR A 277 -12.24 -24.24 -8.78
C THR A 277 -11.63 -25.36 -7.96
N PHE A 278 -12.38 -26.39 -7.56
CA PHE A 278 -11.84 -27.48 -6.76
C PHE A 278 -11.11 -28.51 -7.65
N ASN A 279 -9.80 -28.62 -7.46
CA ASN A 279 -8.98 -29.58 -8.19
C ASN A 279 -8.89 -30.92 -7.44
N LEU A 280 -9.31 -32.01 -8.08
CA LEU A 280 -9.29 -33.35 -7.47
C LEU A 280 -7.87 -33.86 -7.21
N TYR A 281 -6.93 -33.60 -8.12
CA TYR A 281 -5.54 -34.06 -8.00
C TYR A 281 -4.81 -33.39 -6.81
N LYS A 282 -4.97 -32.08 -6.65
CA LYS A 282 -4.38 -31.30 -5.55
C LYS A 282 -5.25 -31.28 -4.29
N LYS A 283 -6.47 -31.83 -4.35
CA LYS A 283 -7.46 -31.89 -3.28
C LYS A 283 -7.76 -30.51 -2.63
N ARG A 284 -7.74 -29.44 -3.43
CA ARG A 284 -7.95 -28.07 -2.95
C ARG A 284 -8.45 -27.14 -4.05
N SER A 285 -9.04 -26.01 -3.65
CA SER A 285 -9.46 -24.95 -4.57
C SER A 285 -8.26 -24.17 -5.10
N LEU A 286 -8.20 -24.05 -6.43
CA LEU A 286 -7.15 -23.32 -7.13
C LEU A 286 -7.67 -22.75 -8.46
N LEU A 287 -6.94 -21.78 -8.97
CA LEU A 287 -7.08 -21.23 -10.32
C LEU A 287 -5.78 -21.45 -11.08
N LYS A 288 -5.86 -21.55 -12.40
CA LYS A 288 -4.71 -21.84 -13.26
C LYS A 288 -4.40 -20.69 -14.19
N PRO A 289 -3.36 -19.89 -13.95
CA PRO A 289 -2.78 -19.07 -15.01
C PRO A 289 -1.82 -19.91 -15.86
N MET A 290 -1.83 -19.69 -17.18
CA MET A 290 -0.82 -20.19 -18.10
C MET A 290 0.28 -19.15 -18.22
N MET A 291 1.47 -19.52 -17.75
CA MET A 291 2.66 -18.70 -17.85
C MET A 291 3.33 -18.99 -19.20
N ILE A 292 3.64 -17.91 -19.93
CA ILE A 292 4.44 -17.96 -21.15
C ILE A 292 5.72 -17.20 -20.85
N VAL A 293 6.82 -17.94 -20.80
CA VAL A 293 8.12 -17.43 -20.39
C VAL A 293 9.18 -17.76 -21.42
N THR A 294 10.26 -17.01 -21.43
CA THR A 294 11.40 -17.30 -22.30
C THR A 294 12.38 -18.24 -21.60
N THR A 295 13.42 -18.67 -22.32
CA THR A 295 14.47 -19.54 -21.78
C THR A 295 15.39 -18.86 -20.76
N THR A 296 15.35 -17.52 -20.65
CA THR A 296 16.00 -16.76 -19.57
C THR A 296 15.10 -16.56 -18.35
N GLY A 297 13.87 -17.08 -18.37
CA GLY A 297 12.87 -16.86 -17.33
C GLY A 297 12.15 -15.52 -17.42
N TYR A 298 12.32 -14.77 -18.53
CA TYR A 298 11.56 -13.54 -18.76
C TYR A 298 10.09 -13.87 -19.00
N ILE A 299 9.17 -13.16 -18.36
CA ILE A 299 7.73 -13.42 -18.48
C ILE A 299 7.19 -12.62 -19.67
N VAL A 300 6.77 -13.32 -20.72
CA VAL A 300 6.15 -12.69 -21.90
C VAL A 300 4.66 -12.45 -21.63
N ALA A 301 3.95 -13.46 -21.15
CA ALA A 301 2.51 -13.35 -20.90
C ALA A 301 2.07 -14.26 -19.76
N CYS A 302 0.93 -13.90 -19.16
CA CYS A 302 0.21 -14.71 -18.20
C CYS A 302 -1.27 -14.73 -18.61
N ILE A 303 -1.69 -15.82 -19.23
CA ILE A 303 -3.04 -15.95 -19.80
C ILE A 303 -3.94 -16.68 -18.79
N GLY A 304 -5.17 -16.18 -18.62
CA GLY A 304 -6.18 -16.76 -17.74
C GLY A 304 -6.75 -15.72 -16.76
N GLN A 305 -7.19 -16.11 -15.56
CA GLN A 305 -7.06 -17.41 -14.91
C GLN A 305 -8.16 -18.40 -15.31
N PHE A 306 -7.78 -19.65 -15.56
CA PHE A 306 -8.69 -20.74 -15.87
C PHE A 306 -9.18 -21.44 -14.60
N MET A 307 -10.38 -22.02 -14.67
CA MET A 307 -10.94 -22.86 -13.61
C MET A 307 -10.15 -24.16 -13.52
N SER A 308 -10.35 -24.92 -12.45
CA SER A 308 -9.63 -26.18 -12.19
C SER A 308 -10.48 -27.43 -12.42
N ASP A 309 -11.60 -27.26 -13.11
CA ASP A 309 -12.47 -28.36 -13.51
C ASP A 309 -11.84 -29.21 -14.61
N PHE A 310 -12.49 -30.34 -14.89
CA PHE A 310 -11.97 -31.34 -15.83
C PHE A 310 -11.83 -30.82 -17.28
N ASN A 311 -12.55 -29.74 -17.63
CA ASN A 311 -12.50 -29.13 -18.96
C ASN A 311 -11.22 -28.29 -19.15
N ASN A 312 -10.58 -27.88 -18.06
CA ASN A 312 -9.44 -26.97 -18.06
C ASN A 312 -8.15 -27.71 -17.66
N ASN A 313 -7.86 -28.81 -18.36
CA ASN A 313 -6.50 -29.39 -18.35
C ASN A 313 -5.56 -28.58 -19.25
N ASP A 314 -4.26 -28.78 -19.10
CA ASP A 314 -3.27 -27.87 -19.69
C ASP A 314 -3.28 -27.92 -21.22
N ALA A 315 -3.45 -29.11 -21.81
CA ALA A 315 -3.67 -29.26 -23.25
C ALA A 315 -4.97 -28.59 -23.75
N ALA A 316 -6.08 -28.71 -23.02
CA ALA A 316 -7.36 -28.10 -23.40
C ALA A 316 -7.28 -26.57 -23.35
N ILE A 317 -6.66 -26.04 -22.30
CA ILE A 317 -6.40 -24.60 -22.16
C ILE A 317 -5.51 -24.11 -23.31
N MET A 318 -4.43 -24.82 -23.62
CA MET A 318 -3.50 -24.43 -24.69
C MET A 318 -4.17 -24.41 -26.07
N LYS A 319 -5.03 -25.40 -26.36
CA LYS A 319 -5.85 -25.39 -27.58
C LYS A 319 -6.73 -24.15 -27.65
N ASP A 320 -7.42 -23.81 -26.56
CA ASP A 320 -8.30 -22.64 -26.51
C ASP A 320 -7.52 -21.34 -26.75
N ILE A 321 -6.35 -21.21 -26.10
CA ILE A 321 -5.44 -20.07 -26.26
C ILE A 321 -5.05 -19.89 -27.73
N LEU A 322 -4.55 -20.93 -28.39
CA LEU A 322 -4.11 -20.86 -29.79
C LEU A 322 -5.27 -20.65 -30.75
N LEU A 323 -6.34 -21.44 -30.65
CA LEU A 323 -7.46 -21.39 -31.60
C LEU A 323 -8.23 -20.07 -31.54
N ARG A 324 -8.31 -19.44 -30.37
CA ARG A 324 -8.92 -18.12 -30.23
C ARG A 324 -7.95 -16.96 -30.45
N ASN A 325 -6.68 -17.25 -30.72
CA ASN A 325 -5.62 -16.24 -30.76
C ASN A 325 -5.63 -15.34 -29.51
N THR A 326 -5.74 -15.95 -28.34
CA THR A 326 -5.87 -15.21 -27.07
C THR A 326 -4.62 -14.35 -26.85
N ASP A 327 -4.83 -13.09 -26.45
CA ASP A 327 -3.76 -12.10 -26.27
C ASP A 327 -2.91 -11.84 -27.53
N ASN A 328 -3.47 -12.13 -28.72
CA ASN A 328 -2.82 -12.01 -30.02
C ASN A 328 -1.51 -12.81 -30.16
N ILE A 329 -1.40 -13.93 -29.45
CA ILE A 329 -0.21 -14.81 -29.49
C ILE A 329 0.22 -15.20 -30.91
N LEU A 330 -0.71 -15.50 -31.81
CA LEU A 330 -0.44 -15.88 -33.20
C LEU A 330 -0.08 -14.69 -34.10
N SER A 331 -0.32 -13.46 -33.66
CA SER A 331 0.21 -12.27 -34.34
C SER A 331 1.67 -12.01 -33.99
N TRP A 332 2.12 -12.59 -32.88
CA TRP A 332 3.50 -12.46 -32.40
C TRP A 332 4.37 -13.63 -32.86
N LEU A 333 3.85 -14.86 -32.78
CA LEU A 333 4.55 -16.06 -33.26
C LEU A 333 4.56 -16.14 -34.79
N LYS A 334 5.63 -16.76 -35.33
CA LYS A 334 5.78 -17.09 -36.76
C LYS A 334 5.85 -18.60 -36.96
N GLU A 335 5.65 -19.02 -38.20
CA GLU A 335 5.91 -20.40 -38.62
C GLU A 335 7.34 -20.81 -38.23
N HIS A 336 7.50 -22.05 -37.77
CA HIS A 336 8.73 -22.63 -37.21
C HIS A 336 9.20 -22.06 -35.86
N ASP A 337 8.43 -21.18 -35.19
CA ASP A 337 8.70 -20.85 -33.78
C ASP A 337 8.45 -22.06 -32.88
N ILE A 338 9.23 -22.16 -31.80
CA ILE A 338 9.30 -23.33 -30.94
C ILE A 338 8.55 -23.08 -29.63
N LEU A 339 7.55 -23.92 -29.37
CA LEU A 339 6.86 -24.03 -28.10
C LEU A 339 7.45 -25.19 -27.28
N VAL A 340 8.05 -24.86 -26.15
CA VAL A 340 8.53 -25.85 -25.17
C VAL A 340 7.44 -26.09 -24.14
N VAL A 341 6.98 -27.33 -24.04
CA VAL A 341 5.86 -27.71 -23.17
C VAL A 341 6.16 -29.01 -22.44
N ASP A 342 5.49 -29.23 -21.31
CA ASP A 342 5.57 -30.50 -20.58
C ASP A 342 4.60 -31.57 -21.14
N ARG A 343 4.58 -32.74 -20.51
CA ARG A 343 3.72 -33.86 -20.93
C ARG A 343 2.21 -33.56 -20.82
N GLY A 344 1.80 -32.65 -19.93
CA GLY A 344 0.41 -32.24 -19.76
C GLY A 344 -0.20 -31.59 -21.00
N PHE A 345 0.64 -31.11 -21.92
CA PHE A 345 0.24 -30.48 -23.19
C PHE A 345 0.18 -31.44 -24.37
N ARG A 346 0.51 -32.73 -24.19
CA ARG A 346 0.60 -33.74 -25.26
C ARG A 346 -0.56 -33.67 -26.26
N ASP A 347 -1.78 -33.57 -25.78
CA ASP A 347 -2.98 -33.61 -26.62
C ASP A 347 -3.18 -32.32 -27.45
N SER A 348 -2.41 -31.26 -27.18
CA SER A 348 -2.42 -29.98 -27.91
C SER A 348 -1.34 -29.86 -28.99
N ILE A 349 -0.37 -30.78 -29.04
CA ILE A 349 0.73 -30.77 -30.03
C ILE A 349 0.24 -30.76 -31.47
N GLY A 350 -0.81 -31.55 -31.77
CA GLY A 350 -1.39 -31.58 -33.12
C GLY A 350 -1.90 -30.21 -33.58
N VAL A 351 -2.45 -29.40 -32.68
CA VAL A 351 -2.91 -28.04 -32.97
C VAL A 351 -1.73 -27.10 -33.19
N MET A 352 -0.68 -27.19 -32.36
CA MET A 352 0.53 -26.39 -32.52
C MET A 352 1.16 -26.60 -33.91
N LYS A 353 1.34 -27.87 -34.30
CA LYS A 353 1.90 -28.24 -35.61
C LYS A 353 1.02 -27.82 -36.78
N ALA A 354 -0.31 -27.93 -36.64
CA ALA A 354 -1.26 -27.48 -37.67
C ALA A 354 -1.21 -25.96 -37.88
N LEU A 355 -0.74 -25.19 -36.89
CA LEU A 355 -0.50 -23.74 -36.99
C LEU A 355 0.91 -23.39 -37.47
N GLY A 356 1.69 -24.39 -37.90
CA GLY A 356 3.06 -24.19 -38.38
C GLY A 356 4.09 -24.01 -37.25
N LEU A 357 3.71 -24.24 -35.99
CA LEU A 357 4.61 -24.12 -34.84
C LEU A 357 5.30 -25.46 -34.56
N GLU A 358 6.52 -25.39 -34.09
CA GLU A 358 7.23 -26.54 -33.55
C GLU A 358 6.90 -26.72 -32.08
N ALA A 359 6.73 -27.97 -31.65
CA ALA A 359 6.40 -28.29 -30.27
C ALA A 359 7.40 -29.30 -29.73
N THR A 360 8.18 -28.87 -28.74
CA THR A 360 9.19 -29.69 -28.10
C THR A 360 8.76 -30.03 -26.69
N MET A 361 8.72 -31.33 -26.38
CA MET A 361 8.63 -31.82 -25.01
C MET A 361 10.00 -32.34 -24.60
N PRO A 362 10.60 -31.86 -23.50
CA PRO A 362 11.83 -32.43 -22.97
C PRO A 362 11.66 -33.94 -22.73
N SER A 363 12.57 -34.73 -23.32
CA SER A 363 12.55 -36.18 -23.16
C SER A 363 12.78 -36.57 -21.70
N PHE A 364 11.96 -37.49 -21.19
CA PHE A 364 12.27 -38.18 -19.95
C PHE A 364 13.42 -39.15 -20.21
N LEU A 365 14.38 -39.24 -19.28
CA LEU A 365 15.41 -40.29 -19.33
C LEU A 365 14.72 -41.64 -19.11
N ASP A 366 14.55 -42.44 -20.17
CA ASP A 366 14.20 -43.87 -20.19
C ASP A 366 13.67 -44.43 -18.86
N ASP A 367 12.36 -44.25 -18.60
CA ASP A 367 11.63 -44.77 -17.44
C ASP A 367 12.07 -44.30 -16.04
N ARG A 368 12.92 -43.28 -15.94
CA ARG A 368 13.23 -42.62 -14.66
C ARG A 368 12.32 -41.42 -14.43
N ARG A 369 11.83 -41.29 -13.19
CA ARG A 369 11.09 -40.09 -12.74
C ARG A 369 11.98 -38.86 -12.99
N GLN A 370 11.35 -37.80 -13.50
CA GLN A 370 11.92 -36.45 -13.58
C GLN A 370 12.65 -36.14 -12.26
N PHE A 371 13.87 -35.58 -12.33
CA PHE A 371 14.68 -35.27 -11.14
C PHE A 371 13.82 -34.60 -10.07
N SER A 372 13.59 -35.30 -8.97
CA SER A 372 13.16 -34.66 -7.73
C SER A 372 14.37 -33.90 -7.21
N ALA A 373 14.28 -32.58 -7.20
CA ALA A 373 15.25 -31.72 -6.53
C ALA A 373 15.35 -32.04 -5.03
#